data_AF-A0A660T8J7-F1
#
_entry.id   AF-A0A660T8J7-F1
#
_cell.length_a   1.000
_cell.length_b   1.000
_cell.length_c   1.000
_cell.angle_alpha   90.00
_cell.angle_beta   90.00
_cell.angle_gamma   90.00
#
_symmetry.space_group_name_H-M   'P 1'
#
loop_
_entity.id
_entity.type
_entity.pdbx_description
1 polymer ?
#
loop_
_entity_poly.entity_id
_entity_poly.type
_entity_poly.pdbx_seq_one_letter_code
_entity_poly.pdbx_strand_id
1 'polypeptide(L)' 'MAEYNSLLQKMAKTTDTDYWNDSCAISELKYAIPNGAVGATTNPVIVLNVLKKEYDLW' A
#
# COMPACT_ATOMS: atom_id res chain seq x y z
N MET A 1 7.01 11.74 -21.68
CA MET A 1 7.02 11.06 -20.36
C MET A 1 5.58 10.92 -19.91
N ALA A 2 5.22 9.80 -19.27
CA ALA A 2 3.90 9.70 -18.65
C ALA A 2 3.84 10.66 -17.45
N GLU A 3 2.78 11.45 -17.33
CA GLU A 3 2.56 12.39 -16.21
C GLU A 3 2.39 11.68 -14.85
N TYR A 4 1.99 10.40 -14.90
CA TYR A 4 1.77 9.54 -13.73
C TYR A 4 2.43 8.19 -13.94
N ASN A 5 2.97 7.62 -12.85
CA ASN A 5 3.64 6.32 -12.85
C ASN A 5 2.65 5.14 -12.84
N SER A 6 1.39 5.37 -12.46
CA SER A 6 0.33 4.35 -12.46
C SER A 6 -1.06 4.97 -12.45
N LEU A 7 -2.08 4.13 -12.66
CA LEU A 7 -3.49 4.52 -12.50
C LEU A 7 -3.86 4.86 -11.06
N LEU A 8 -3.28 4.16 -10.07
CA LEU A 8 -3.47 4.48 -8.65
C LEU A 8 -2.91 5.87 -8.33
N GLN A 9 -1.71 6.18 -8.83
CA GLN A 9 -1.10 7.49 -8.61
C GLN A 9 -1.89 8.60 -9.29
N LYS A 10 -2.42 8.35 -10.50
CA LYS A 10 -3.32 9.30 -11.18
C LYS A 10 -4.59 9.55 -10.36
N MET A 11 -5.25 8.47 -9.91
CA MET A 11 -6.48 8.56 -9.11
C MET A 11 -6.25 9.37 -7.83
N ALA A 12 -5.21 9.02 -7.06
CA ALA A 12 -4.88 9.67 -5.79
C ALA A 12 -4.53 11.17 -5.95
N LYS A 13 -4.05 11.60 -7.14
CA LYS A 13 -3.69 12.99 -7.42
C LYS A 13 -4.81 13.83 -8.04
N THR A 14 -5.80 13.20 -8.67
CA THR A 14 -6.78 13.90 -9.53
C THR A 14 -8.23 13.78 -9.06
N THR A 15 -8.47 13.00 -8.00
CA THR A 15 -9.79 12.82 -7.40
C THR A 15 -9.72 13.07 -5.90
N ASP A 16 -10.86 13.33 -5.27
CA ASP A 16 -10.99 13.51 -3.82
C ASP A 16 -11.10 12.15 -3.09
N THR A 17 -10.26 11.18 -3.48
CA THR A 17 -10.27 9.81 -2.93
C THR A 17 -8.95 9.51 -2.26
N ASP A 18 -9.01 9.21 -0.96
CA ASP A 18 -7.85 8.71 -0.22
C ASP A 18 -7.61 7.23 -0.51
N TYR A 19 -6.44 6.91 -1.07
CA TYR A 19 -6.00 5.54 -1.26
C TYR A 19 -5.39 4.99 0.05
N TRP A 20 -6.01 3.94 0.60
CA TRP A 20 -5.47 3.15 1.70
C TRP A 20 -5.09 1.75 1.25
N ASN A 21 -3.91 1.27 1.65
CA ASN A 21 -3.46 -0.08 1.36
C ASN A 21 -4.03 -1.07 2.39
N ASP A 22 -4.74 -2.10 1.94
CA ASP A 22 -5.35 -3.10 2.86
C ASP A 22 -4.34 -4.16 3.33
N SER A 23 -3.17 -3.71 3.79
CA SER A 23 -2.08 -4.55 4.28
C SER A 23 -0.97 -3.70 4.92
N CYS A 24 -0.31 -4.30 5.91
CA CYS A 24 0.87 -3.73 6.58
C CYS A 24 2.20 -4.42 6.20
N ALA A 25 2.22 -5.26 5.16
CA ALA A 25 3.46 -5.88 4.67
C ALA A 25 4.44 -4.82 4.16
N ILE A 26 5.72 -4.91 4.52
CA ILE A 26 6.72 -3.89 4.14
C ILE A 26 6.88 -3.84 2.63
N SER A 27 6.89 -5.00 1.97
CA SER A 27 6.98 -5.13 0.52
C SER A 27 5.80 -4.44 -0.20
N GLU A 28 4.59 -4.58 0.33
CA GLU A 28 3.37 -3.99 -0.25
C GLU A 28 3.30 -2.48 0.01
N LEU A 29 3.73 -2.01 1.19
CA LEU A 29 3.82 -0.57 1.49
C LEU A 29 4.85 0.15 0.60
N LYS A 30 5.98 -0.49 0.28
CA LYS A 30 6.97 0.03 -0.68
C LYS A 30 6.37 0.24 -2.07
N TYR A 31 5.36 -0.54 -2.46
CA TYR A 31 4.61 -0.32 -3.69
C TYR A 31 3.52 0.74 -3.51
N ALA A 32 2.74 0.69 -2.43
CA ALA A 32 1.56 1.53 -2.25
C ALA A 32 1.91 3.02 -2.11
N ILE A 33 2.94 3.35 -1.33
CA ILE A 33 3.30 4.74 -1.02
C ILE A 33 3.69 5.54 -2.28
N PRO A 34 4.59 5.08 -3.17
CA PRO A 34 4.87 5.78 -4.43
C PRO A 34 3.65 5.93 -5.37
N ASN A 35 2.66 5.04 -5.21
CA ASN A 35 1.40 5.05 -5.94
C ASN A 35 0.32 5.95 -5.31
N GLY A 36 0.66 6.68 -4.24
CA GLY A 36 -0.24 7.68 -3.64
C GLY A 36 -1.04 7.17 -2.44
N ALA A 37 -0.69 6.03 -1.85
CA ALA A 37 -1.31 5.60 -0.61
C ALA A 37 -1.00 6.58 0.53
N VAL A 38 -2.02 6.98 1.28
CA VAL A 38 -1.93 7.87 2.45
C VAL A 38 -2.11 7.13 3.78
N GLY A 39 -2.50 5.85 3.71
CA GLY A 39 -2.72 5.02 4.89
C GLY A 39 -2.61 3.54 4.56
N ALA A 40 -2.62 2.74 5.62
CA ALA A 40 -2.66 1.29 5.55
C ALA A 40 -3.54 0.73 6.67
N THR A 41 -4.08 -0.46 6.49
CA THR A 41 -4.89 -1.14 7.50
C THR A 41 -4.15 -2.31 8.13
N THR A 42 -4.55 -2.65 9.35
CA THR A 42 -4.16 -3.88 10.03
C THR A 42 -5.40 -4.51 10.64
N ASN A 43 -5.47 -5.84 10.61
CA ASN A 43 -6.37 -6.64 11.42
C ASN A 43 -5.67 -7.98 11.75
N PRO A 44 -6.18 -8.80 12.69
CA PRO A 44 -5.49 -10.03 13.10
C PRO A 44 -5.19 -11.00 11.95
N VAL A 45 -6.04 -11.06 10.92
CA VAL A 45 -5.82 -11.91 9.75
C VAL A 45 -4.70 -11.36 8.86
N ILE A 46 -4.70 -10.04 8.60
CA ILE A 46 -3.63 -9.38 7.85
C ILE A 46 -2.29 -9.60 8.57
N VAL A 47 -2.22 -9.30 9.87
CA VAL A 47 -0.98 -9.42 10.65
C VAL A 47 -0.45 -10.85 10.65
N LEU A 48 -1.32 -11.85 10.85
CA LEU A 48 -0.91 -13.25 10.80
C LEU A 48 -0.35 -13.64 9.43
N ASN A 49 -0.96 -13.16 8.35
CA ASN A 49 -0.48 -13.43 6.99
C ASN A 49 0.84 -12.72 6.67
N VAL A 50 1.01 -11.48 7.13
CA VAL A 50 2.27 -10.73 6.99
C VAL A 50 3.38 -11.43 7.76
N LEU A 51 3.16 -11.79 9.03
CA LEU A 51 4.15 -12.52 9.82
C LEU A 51 4.54 -13.85 9.20
N LYS A 52 3.60 -14.60 8.59
CA LYS A 52 3.94 -15.85 7.89
C LYS A 52 4.82 -15.62 6.66
N LYS A 53 4.68 -14.49 5.97
CA LYS A 53 5.42 -14.17 4.73
C LYS A 53 6.77 -13.52 5.00
N GLU A 54 6.83 -12.65 5.99
CA GLU A 54 7.97 -11.77 6.30
C GLU A 54 8.50 -12.06 7.72
N TYR A 55 8.41 -13.33 8.19
CA TYR A 55 8.84 -13.71 9.55
C TYR A 55 10.33 -13.46 9.76
N ASP A 56 11.13 -13.56 8.70
CA ASP A 56 12.58 -13.34 8.70
C ASP A 56 12.98 -11.90 9.06
N LEU A 57 12.04 -10.96 9.04
CA LEU A 57 12.25 -9.58 9.46
C LEU A 57 12.12 -9.38 10.99
N TRP A 58 11.78 -10.44 11.74
CA TRP A 58 11.48 -10.42 13.18
C TRP A 58 12.26 -11.50 13.95
#